data_AF-Q6AH82-F1
#
_entry.id   AF-Q6AH82-F1
#
_cell.length_a   1.000
_cell.length_b   1.000
_cell.length_c   1.000
_cell.angle_alpha   90.00
_cell.angle_beta   90.00
_cell.angle_gamma   90.00
#
_symmetry.space_group_name_H-M   'P 1'
#
loop_
_entity.id
_entity.type
_entity.pdbx_description
1 polymer ?
#
loop_
_entity_poly.entity_id
_entity_poly.type
_entity_poly.pdbx_seq_one_letter_code
_entity_poly.pdbx_strand_id
1 'polypeptide(L)'
;MRFLSTTVAGVTVDVGGYAALTAAGVAAGPANLVSASSSVFVVYLLSRGMVFPGRHTVAGLIAFFGWYGFSIALFSLLLQGGVDAFALAPLAAKLISLPFSFAVNFFAVRAIFAVVDRLATRKEPTIP
;
A
#
# COMPACT_ATOMS: atom_id res chain seq x y z
N MET A 1 7.23 11.16 15.59
CA MET A 1 6.41 12.15 14.84
C MET A 1 6.39 11.89 13.32
N ARG A 2 7.54 11.67 12.64
CA ARG A 2 7.62 11.64 11.16
C ARG A 2 6.94 10.45 10.45
N PHE A 3 7.02 9.24 11.02
CA PHE A 3 6.30 8.07 10.49
C PHE A 3 4.77 8.26 10.55
N LEU A 4 4.29 8.80 11.66
CA LEU A 4 2.87 9.11 11.84
C LEU A 4 2.40 10.14 10.79
N SER A 5 3.17 11.20 10.53
CA SER A 5 2.82 12.18 9.50
C SER A 5 2.78 11.60 8.09
N THR A 6 3.70 10.68 7.74
CA THR A 6 3.66 10.03 6.42
C THR A 6 2.46 9.10 6.27
N THR A 7 2.09 8.39 7.34
CA THR A 7 0.89 7.55 7.36
C THR A 7 -0.37 8.38 7.26
N VAL A 8 -0.46 9.48 8.01
CA VAL A 8 -1.61 10.41 7.93
C VAL A 8 -1.75 10.96 6.53
N ALA A 9 -0.67 11.46 5.91
CA ALA A 9 -0.71 11.95 4.54
C ALA A 9 -1.20 10.89 3.54
N GLY A 10 -0.69 9.66 3.65
CA GLY A 10 -1.15 8.54 2.83
C GLY A 10 -2.63 8.24 3.01
N VAL A 11 -3.10 8.14 4.25
CA VAL A 11 -4.52 7.88 4.57
C VAL A 11 -5.41 9.01 4.04
N THR A 12 -5.01 10.26 4.20
CA THR A 12 -5.77 11.41 3.70
C THR A 12 -5.90 11.37 2.18
N VAL A 13 -4.81 11.10 1.46
CA VAL A 13 -4.84 10.96 -0.01
C VAL A 13 -5.73 9.78 -0.42
N ASP A 14 -5.62 8.65 0.27
CA ASP A 14 -6.39 7.46 -0.09
C ASP A 14 -7.89 7.65 0.16
N VAL A 15 -8.27 8.00 1.39
CA VAL A 15 -9.68 8.15 1.78
C VAL A 15 -10.32 9.34 1.06
N GLY A 16 -9.61 10.47 0.98
CA GLY A 16 -10.10 11.66 0.29
C GLY A 16 -10.26 11.43 -1.21
N GLY A 17 -9.25 10.83 -1.86
CA GLY A 17 -9.31 10.49 -3.29
C GLY A 17 -10.42 9.48 -3.59
N TYR A 18 -10.56 8.46 -2.75
CA TYR A 18 -11.64 7.47 -2.86
C TYR A 18 -13.03 8.10 -2.74
N ALA A 19 -13.23 8.94 -1.72
CA ALA A 19 -14.49 9.64 -1.50
C ALA A 19 -14.84 10.55 -2.69
N ALA A 20 -13.87 11.29 -3.21
CA ALA A 20 -14.08 12.15 -4.38
C ALA A 20 -14.45 11.34 -5.64
N LEU A 21 -13.74 10.24 -5.92
CA LEU A 21 -14.01 9.39 -7.08
C LEU A 21 -15.38 8.73 -6.99
N THR A 22 -15.74 8.18 -5.84
CA THR A 22 -17.05 7.55 -5.64
C THR A 22 -18.20 8.57 -5.68
N ALA A 23 -17.99 9.78 -5.16
CA ALA A 23 -18.95 10.88 -5.29
C ALA A 23 -19.13 11.33 -6.75
N ALA A 24 -18.10 11.17 -7.59
CA ALA A 24 -18.17 11.40 -9.04
C ALA A 24 -18.78 10.21 -9.83
N GLY A 25 -19.26 9.17 -9.15
CA GLY A 25 -19.90 8.00 -9.77
C GLY A 25 -18.94 6.89 -10.21
N VAL A 26 -17.65 6.97 -9.85
CA VAL A 26 -16.70 5.88 -10.12
C VAL A 26 -17.03 4.70 -9.21
N ALA A 27 -17.09 3.50 -9.77
CA ALA A 27 -17.31 2.27 -9.01
C ALA A 27 -16.22 2.06 -7.93
N ALA A 28 -16.59 1.39 -6.85
CA ALA A 28 -15.74 1.23 -5.65
C ALA A 28 -14.38 0.60 -5.95
N GLY A 29 -14.31 -0.44 -6.77
CA GLY A 29 -13.06 -1.11 -7.15
C GLY A 29 -12.09 -0.17 -7.88
N PRO A 30 -12.45 0.41 -9.03
CA PRO A 30 -11.62 1.38 -9.73
C PRO A 30 -11.27 2.61 -8.89
N ALA A 31 -12.20 3.13 -8.09
CA ALA A 31 -11.94 4.24 -7.19
C ALA A 31 -10.85 3.89 -6.17
N ASN A 32 -10.91 2.69 -5.58
CA ASN A 32 -9.91 2.19 -4.64
C ASN A 32 -8.55 1.97 -5.32
N LEU A 33 -8.54 1.41 -6.53
CA LEU A 33 -7.32 1.17 -7.28
C LEU A 33 -6.54 2.48 -7.50
N VAL A 34 -7.23 3.54 -7.94
CA VAL A 34 -6.62 4.85 -8.20
C VAL A 34 -6.20 5.53 -6.89
N SER A 35 -7.08 5.57 -5.90
CA SER A 35 -6.81 6.27 -4.64
C SER A 35 -5.66 5.62 -3.86
N ALA A 36 -5.67 4.29 -3.74
CA ALA A 36 -4.67 3.55 -2.98
C ALA A 36 -3.31 3.55 -3.68
N SER A 37 -3.30 3.48 -5.02
CA SER A 37 -2.05 3.63 -5.79
C SER A 37 -1.44 5.01 -5.55
N SER A 38 -2.25 6.06 -5.64
CA SER A 38 -1.81 7.44 -5.38
C SER A 38 -1.24 7.60 -3.98
N SER A 39 -1.92 7.02 -2.98
CA SER A 39 -1.46 7.00 -1.59
C SER A 39 -0.12 6.31 -1.41
N VAL A 40 0.05 5.10 -1.97
CA VAL A 40 1.32 4.36 -1.89
C VAL A 40 2.45 5.14 -2.54
N PHE A 41 2.21 5.80 -3.68
CA PHE A 41 3.19 6.67 -4.31
C PHE A 41 3.58 7.86 -3.41
N VAL A 42 2.60 8.54 -2.80
CA VAL A 42 2.85 9.65 -1.88
C VAL A 42 3.65 9.18 -0.66
N VAL A 43 3.22 8.07 -0.03
CA VAL A 43 3.93 7.49 1.11
C VAL A 43 5.34 7.10 0.71
N TYR A 44 5.54 6.49 -0.46
CA TYR A 44 6.86 6.15 -0.97
C TYR A 44 7.73 7.40 -1.13
N LEU A 45 7.25 8.45 -1.80
CA LEU A 45 8.01 9.69 -2.01
C LEU A 45 8.40 10.37 -0.69
N LEU A 46 7.46 10.46 0.25
CA LEU A 46 7.72 11.07 1.56
C LEU A 46 8.65 10.21 2.42
N SER A 47 8.51 8.88 2.34
CA SER A 47 9.31 7.94 3.15
C SER A 47 10.69 7.63 2.55
N ARG A 48 10.89 7.85 1.24
CA ARG A 48 12.09 7.46 0.48
C ARG A 48 13.39 7.93 1.12
N GLY A 49 13.47 9.19 1.53
CA GLY A 49 14.66 9.77 2.15
C GLY A 49 14.81 9.50 3.66
N MET A 50 13.82 8.87 4.29
CA MET A 50 13.73 8.80 5.77
C MET A 50 13.67 7.38 6.33
N VAL A 51 12.99 6.45 5.66
CA VAL A 51 12.77 5.08 6.14
C VAL A 51 13.68 4.07 5.45
N PHE A 52 14.16 4.40 4.24
CA PHE A 52 15.08 3.56 3.46
C PHE A 52 16.49 4.15 3.26
N PRO A 53 17.10 4.91 4.19
CA PRO A 53 18.47 5.38 3.99
C PRO A 53 19.40 4.15 3.89
N GLY A 54 19.99 3.94 2.72
CA GLY A 54 20.92 2.84 2.43
C GLY A 54 20.32 1.53 1.91
N ARG A 55 18.98 1.41 1.74
CA ARG A 55 18.31 0.17 1.29
C ARG A 55 17.62 0.29 -0.09
N HIS A 56 18.07 1.20 -0.94
CA HIS A 56 17.55 1.40 -2.30
C HIS A 56 18.08 0.36 -3.29
N THR A 57 17.96 -0.93 -2.96
CA THR A 57 18.25 -1.97 -3.96
C THR A 57 17.09 -2.04 -4.94
N VAL A 58 17.40 -2.28 -6.23
CA VAL A 58 16.39 -2.49 -7.26
C VAL A 58 15.44 -3.64 -6.86
N ALA A 59 15.98 -4.69 -6.23
CA ALA A 59 15.20 -5.80 -5.70
C ALA A 59 14.18 -5.37 -4.63
N GLY A 60 14.58 -4.51 -3.68
CA GLY A 60 13.67 -3.99 -2.66
C GLY A 60 12.57 -3.11 -3.26
N LEU A 61 12.89 -2.33 -4.30
CA LEU A 61 11.92 -1.50 -5.01
C LEU A 61 10.88 -2.35 -5.75
N ILE A 62 11.34 -3.35 -6.51
CA ILE A 62 10.47 -4.30 -7.22
C ILE A 62 9.58 -5.05 -6.23
N ALA A 63 10.15 -5.52 -5.12
CA ALA A 63 9.40 -6.26 -4.12
C ALA A 63 8.33 -5.39 -3.43
N PHE A 64 8.66 -4.12 -3.13
CA PHE A 64 7.73 -3.16 -2.55
C PHE A 64 6.56 -2.86 -3.49
N PHE A 65 6.84 -2.40 -4.71
CA PHE A 65 5.79 -2.04 -5.67
C PHE A 65 5.03 -3.26 -6.20
N GLY A 66 5.70 -4.41 -6.34
CA GLY A 66 5.05 -5.67 -6.73
C GLY A 66 4.02 -6.12 -5.70
N TRP A 67 4.40 -6.10 -4.41
CA TRP A 67 3.46 -6.44 -3.33
C TRP A 67 2.31 -5.44 -3.25
N TYR A 68 2.60 -4.14 -3.24
CA TYR A 68 1.53 -3.14 -3.15
C TYR A 68 0.61 -3.17 -4.36
N GLY A 69 1.14 -3.39 -5.57
CA GLY A 69 0.31 -3.57 -6.77
C GLY A 69 -0.65 -4.75 -6.64
N PHE A 70 -0.16 -5.90 -6.20
CA PHE A 70 -1.00 -7.08 -5.93
C PHE A 70 -2.04 -6.80 -4.83
N SER A 71 -1.60 -6.26 -3.69
CA SER A 71 -2.44 -5.95 -2.54
C SER A 71 -3.55 -4.97 -2.90
N ILE A 72 -3.22 -3.87 -3.60
CA ILE A 72 -4.20 -2.89 -4.06
C ILE A 72 -5.21 -3.55 -5.00
N ALA A 73 -4.76 -4.37 -5.97
CA ALA A 73 -5.67 -5.06 -6.88
C ALA A 73 -6.63 -5.99 -6.12
N LEU A 74 -6.10 -6.81 -5.20
CA LEU A 74 -6.88 -7.72 -4.37
C LEU A 74 -7.91 -6.96 -3.53
N PHE A 75 -7.49 -5.94 -2.79
CA PHE A 75 -8.41 -5.15 -1.96
C PHE A 75 -9.41 -4.37 -2.82
N SER A 76 -9.07 -3.93 -4.02
CA SER A 76 -10.02 -3.28 -4.94
C SER A 76 -11.12 -4.24 -5.37
N LEU A 77 -10.78 -5.50 -5.67
CA LEU A 77 -11.76 -6.54 -6.00
C LEU A 77 -12.64 -6.90 -4.80
N LEU A 78 -12.04 -7.08 -3.62
CA LEU A 78 -12.79 -7.38 -2.39
C LEU A 78 -13.72 -6.24 -2.00
N LEU A 79 -13.30 -5.00 -2.19
CA LEU A 79 -14.10 -3.83 -1.85
C LEU A 79 -15.25 -3.65 -2.84
N GLN A 80 -15.03 -3.83 -4.14
CA GLN A 80 -16.10 -3.87 -5.14
C GLN A 80 -17.11 -4.99 -4.80
N GLY A 81 -16.63 -6.22 -4.64
CA GLY A 81 -17.49 -7.36 -4.32
C GLY A 81 -18.24 -7.19 -3.00
N GLY A 82 -17.61 -6.59 -1.98
CA GLY A 82 -18.25 -6.30 -0.70
C GLY A 82 -19.33 -5.22 -0.80
N VAL A 83 -19.08 -4.15 -1.55
CA VAL A 83 -20.10 -3.11 -1.81
C VAL A 83 -21.30 -3.72 -2.54
N ASP A 84 -21.05 -4.52 -3.58
CA ASP A 84 -22.11 -5.12 -4.40
C ASP A 84 -22.90 -6.18 -3.63
N ALA A 85 -22.22 -7.05 -2.86
CA ALA A 85 -22.86 -8.15 -2.14
C ALA A 85 -23.63 -7.71 -0.89
N PHE A 86 -23.18 -6.67 -0.20
CA PHE A 86 -23.76 -6.23 1.07
C PHE A 86 -24.48 -4.87 0.97
N ALA A 87 -24.56 -4.28 -0.22
CA ALA A 87 -25.15 -2.97 -0.47
C ALA A 87 -24.59 -1.87 0.46
N LEU A 88 -23.32 -1.98 0.82
CA LEU A 88 -22.67 -1.03 1.72
C LEU A 88 -22.39 0.28 1.00
N ALA A 89 -22.54 1.41 1.72
CA ALA A 89 -22.05 2.68 1.22
C ALA A 89 -20.54 2.56 0.90
N PRO A 90 -20.06 3.00 -0.27
CA PRO A 90 -18.68 2.76 -0.71
C PRO A 90 -17.63 3.23 0.32
N LEU A 91 -17.86 4.39 0.94
CA LEU A 91 -16.96 4.94 1.95
C LEU A 91 -16.95 4.10 3.23
N ALA A 92 -18.10 3.57 3.66
CA ALA A 92 -18.17 2.70 4.84
C ALA A 92 -17.40 1.39 4.59
N ALA A 93 -17.58 0.76 3.42
CA ALA A 93 -16.83 -0.44 3.04
C ALA A 93 -15.31 -0.19 3.04
N LYS A 94 -14.87 0.96 2.50
CA LYS A 94 -13.47 1.39 2.54
C LYS A 94 -12.95 1.51 3.97
N LEU A 95 -13.64 2.26 4.83
CA LEU A 95 -13.22 2.47 6.22
C LEU A 95 -13.14 1.15 7.02
N ILE A 96 -14.08 0.23 6.80
CA ILE A 96 -14.06 -1.10 7.40
C ILE A 96 -12.85 -1.91 6.91
N SER A 97 -12.50 -1.82 5.62
CA SER A 97 -11.39 -2.57 5.02
C SER A 97 -10.00 -2.07 5.44
N LEU A 98 -9.87 -0.79 5.82
CA LEU A 98 -8.58 -0.15 6.09
C LEU A 98 -7.76 -0.85 7.18
N PRO A 99 -8.30 -1.15 8.39
CA PRO A 99 -7.55 -1.87 9.41
C PRO A 99 -6.98 -3.21 8.93
N PHE A 100 -7.77 -3.97 8.17
CA PHE A 100 -7.34 -5.25 7.61
C PHE A 100 -6.25 -5.08 6.56
N SER A 101 -6.43 -4.11 5.65
CA SER A 101 -5.42 -3.79 4.64
C SER A 101 -4.11 -3.34 5.26
N PHE A 102 -4.15 -2.48 6.28
CA PHE A 102 -2.97 -2.05 7.01
C PHE A 102 -2.26 -3.22 7.69
N ALA A 103 -2.99 -4.11 8.36
CA ALA A 103 -2.39 -5.27 9.01
C ALA A 103 -1.70 -6.19 7.99
N VAL A 104 -2.41 -6.57 6.93
CA VAL A 104 -1.89 -7.43 5.86
C VAL A 104 -0.63 -6.82 5.23
N ASN A 105 -0.68 -5.54 4.87
CA ASN A 105 0.47 -4.86 4.27
C ASN A 105 1.65 -4.72 5.25
N PHE A 106 1.39 -4.45 6.53
CA PHE A 106 2.45 -4.36 7.54
C PHE A 106 3.22 -5.68 7.68
N PHE A 107 2.52 -6.79 7.85
CA PHE A 107 3.17 -8.10 8.01
C PHE A 107 3.87 -8.55 6.73
N ALA A 108 3.24 -8.36 5.57
CA ALA A 108 3.82 -8.75 4.30
C ALA A 108 5.09 -7.96 3.95
N VAL A 109 5.05 -6.63 4.07
CA VAL A 109 6.22 -5.78 3.79
C VAL A 109 7.38 -6.13 4.73
N ARG A 110 7.10 -6.38 6.02
CA ARG A 110 8.11 -6.83 6.97
C ARG A 110 8.74 -8.17 6.55
N ALA A 111 7.92 -9.14 6.14
CA ALA A 111 8.41 -10.44 5.70
C ALA A 111 9.22 -10.35 4.39
N ILE A 112 8.73 -9.58 3.42
CA ILE A 112 9.37 -9.36 2.12
C ILE A 112 10.76 -8.76 2.30
N PHE A 113 10.89 -7.66 3.05
CA PHE A 113 12.19 -7.04 3.26
C PHE A 113 13.15 -7.94 4.05
N ALA A 114 12.65 -8.73 5.00
CA ALA A 114 13.49 -9.73 5.68
C ALA A 114 14.06 -10.78 4.71
N VAL A 115 13.30 -11.18 3.68
CA VAL A 115 13.77 -12.10 2.64
C VAL A 115 14.75 -11.40 1.69
N VAL A 116 14.42 -10.20 1.23
CA VAL A 116 15.28 -9.41 0.33
C VAL A 116 16.65 -9.16 0.95
N ASP A 117 16.69 -8.76 2.22
CA ASP A 117 17.95 -8.51 2.95
C ASP A 117 18.78 -9.80 3.09
N ARG A 118 18.15 -10.94 3.40
CA ARG A 118 18.85 -12.25 3.48
C ARG A 118 19.44 -12.69 2.14
N LEU A 119 18.79 -12.37 1.03
CA LEU A 119 19.29 -12.70 -0.30
C LEU A 119 20.44 -11.78 -0.73
N ALA A 120 20.44 -10.52 -0.27
CA ALA A 120 21.52 -9.59 -0.52
C ALA A 120 22.80 -9.98 0.22
N THR A 121 22.72 -10.36 1.50
CA THR A 121 23.91 -10.77 2.30
C THR A 121 24.54 -12.08 1.84
N ARG A 122 23.78 -12.99 1.21
CA ARG A 122 24.33 -14.22 0.61
C ARG A 122 25.17 -13.98 -0.65
N LYS A 123 25.05 -12.81 -1.29
CA LYS A 123 25.76 -12.50 -2.53
C LYS A 123 27.11 -11.82 -2.33
N GLU A 124 27.43 -11.33 -1.14
CA GLU A 124 28.77 -10.80 -0.84
C GLU A 124 29.74 -11.97 -0.67
N PRO A 125 30.75 -12.13 -1.55
CA PRO A 125 31.80 -13.12 -1.33
C PRO A 125 32.59 -12.67 -0.11
N THR A 126 32.75 -13.56 0.87
CA THR A 126 33.83 -13.45 1.85
C THR A 126 35.13 -13.54 1.06
N ILE A 127 35.77 -12.40 0.78
CA ILE A 127 37.13 -12.38 0.26
C ILE A 127 38.03 -12.73 1.46
N PRO A 128 38.73 -13.89 1.45
CA PRO A 128 39.69 -14.24 2.48
C PRO A 128 40.94 -13.36 2.43
#